data_AF-A0A6B3FTJ1-F1
#
_entry.id   AF-A0A6B3FTJ1-F1
#
_cell.length_a   1.000
_cell.length_b   1.000
_cell.length_c   1.000
_cell.angle_alpha   90.00
_cell.angle_beta   90.00
_cell.angle_gamma   90.00
#
_symmetry.space_group_name_H-M   'P 1'
#
loop_
_entity.id
_entity.type
_entity.pdbx_description
1 polymer ?
#
loop_
_entity_poly.entity_id
_entity_poly.type
_entity_poly.pdbx_seq_one_letter_code
_entity_poly.pdbx_strand_id
1 'polypeptide(L)' 'MNASAPKDILRLYLQNARDALLWKLDGLSEYDIRRPLTPTGTNLLGLVKHVAGIELGYLGD' A
#
# COMPACT_ATOMS: atom_id res chain seq x y z
N MET A 1 18.25 9.64 23.29
CA MET A 1 17.43 9.14 22.18
C MET A 1 18.17 9.49 20.92
N ASN A 2 18.76 8.52 20.22
CA ASN A 2 19.34 8.79 18.92
C ASN A 2 18.17 9.19 18.01
N ALA A 3 18.17 10.43 17.52
CA ALA A 3 17.14 10.84 16.58
C ALA A 3 17.22 9.87 15.40
N SER A 4 16.18 9.04 15.22
CA SER A 4 16.08 8.13 14.08
C SER A 4 16.41 8.93 12.83
N ALA A 5 17.38 8.47 12.03
CA ALA A 5 17.72 9.19 10.82
C ALA A 5 16.45 9.38 9.97
N PRO A 6 16.26 10.51 9.27
CA PRO A 6 15.05 10.76 8.50
C PRO A 6 14.66 9.62 7.55
N LYS A 7 15.66 8.90 7.02
CA LYS A 7 15.48 7.70 6.18
C LYS A 7 14.80 6.54 6.92
N ASP A 8 15.16 6.31 8.18
CA ASP A 8 14.60 5.22 8.99
C ASP A 8 13.17 5.54 9.42
N ILE A 9 12.89 6.81 9.71
CA ILE A 9 11.53 7.30 9.94
C ILE A 9 10.67 7.07 8.69
N LEU A 10 11.15 7.51 7.52
CA LEU A 10 10.42 7.34 6.27
C LEU A 10 10.11 5.86 5.99
N ARG A 11 11.10 4.98 6.18
CA ARG A 11 10.91 3.54 6.01
C ARG A 11 9.87 2.95 6.96
N LEU A 12 9.87 3.36 8.23
CA LEU A 12 8.87 2.93 9.20
C LEU A 12 7.46 3.34 8.75
N TYR A 13 7.28 4.59 8.31
CA TYR A 13 5.99 5.07 7.84
C TYR A 13 5.50 4.32 6.59
N LEU A 14 6.38 4.10 5.60
CA LEU A 14 6.05 3.36 4.38
C LEU A 14 5.71 1.90 4.69
N GLN A 15 6.47 1.25 5.58
CA GLN A 15 6.19 -0.12 5.99
C GLN A 15 4.84 -0.22 6.71
N ASN A 16 4.57 0.64 7.69
CA ASN A 16 3.30 0.66 8.40
C ASN A 16 2.11 0.89 7.46
N ALA A 17 2.26 1.76 6.46
CA ALA A 17 1.21 2.01 5.46
C ALA A 17 0.95 0.77 4.59
N ARG A 18 2.01 0.05 4.18
CA ARG A 18 1.90 -1.21 3.42
C ARG A 18 1.22 -2.29 4.23
N ASP A 19 1.66 -2.50 5.46
CA ASP A 19 1.10 -3.51 6.35
C ASP A 19 -0.38 -3.24 6.62
N ALA A 20 -0.75 -1.98 6.85
CA ALA A 20 -2.15 -1.59 7.03
C ALA A 20 -3.01 -1.80 5.77
N LEU A 21 -2.43 -1.62 4.57
CA LEU A 21 -3.15 -1.86 3.32
C LEU A 21 -3.41 -3.35 3.11
N LEU A 22 -2.41 -4.20 3.37
CA LEU A 22 -2.52 -5.65 3.25
C LEU A 22 -3.46 -6.22 4.31
N TRP A 23 -3.35 -5.78 5.56
CA TRP A 23 -4.22 -6.19 6.66
C TRP A 23 -5.72 -5.99 6.34
N LYS A 24 -6.06 -4.90 5.64
CA LYS A 24 -7.44 -4.63 5.23
C LYS A 24 -7.99 -5.59 4.17
N LEU A 25 -7.12 -6.38 3.52
CA LEU A 25 -7.51 -7.39 2.54
C LEU A 25 -7.60 -8.79 3.16
N ASP A 26 -7.04 -8.98 4.35
CA ASP A 26 -7.00 -10.29 5.00
C ASP A 26 -8.43 -10.81 5.24
N GLY A 27 -8.66 -12.05 4.80
CA GLY A 27 -9.96 -12.73 4.93
C GLY A 27 -11.00 -12.36 3.87
N LEU A 28 -10.71 -11.43 2.96
CA LEU A 28 -11.58 -11.14 1.83
C LEU A 28 -11.45 -12.20 0.72
N SER A 29 -12.54 -12.43 -0.01
CA SER A 29 -12.50 -13.32 -1.17
C SER A 29 -11.79 -12.67 -2.35
N GLU A 30 -11.24 -13.49 -3.25
CA GLU A 30 -10.62 -13.00 -4.51
C GLU A 30 -11.57 -12.12 -5.33
N TYR A 31 -12.88 -12.39 -5.26
CA TYR A 31 -13.89 -11.56 -5.91
C TYR A 31 -14.01 -10.19 -5.24
N ASP A 32 -14.10 -10.15 -3.91
CA ASP A 32 -14.27 -8.90 -3.15
C ASP A 32 -13.07 -7.96 -3.29
N ILE A 33 -11.86 -8.52 -3.40
CA ILE A 33 -10.65 -7.71 -3.57
C ILE A 33 -10.58 -7.12 -4.99
N ARG A 34 -11.17 -7.79 -6.00
CA ARG A 34 -11.07 -7.39 -7.42
C ARG A 34 -12.25 -6.59 -7.95
N ARG A 35 -13.44 -6.72 -7.36
CA ARG A 35 -14.64 -6.04 -7.87
C ARG A 35 -14.49 -4.52 -7.82
N PRO A 36 -14.91 -3.78 -8.87
CA PRO A 36 -15.05 -2.33 -8.80
C PRO A 36 -16.00 -1.91 -7.68
N LEU A 37 -15.59 -0.90 -6.91
CA LEU A 37 -16.39 -0.22 -5.87
C LEU A 37 -16.78 1.21 -6.29
N THR A 38 -16.28 1.68 -7.42
CA THR A 38 -16.61 2.99 -7.99
C THR A 38 -16.89 2.89 -9.50
N PRO A 39 -17.62 3.86 -10.09
CA PRO A 39 -17.87 3.89 -11.54
C PRO A 39 -16.60 3.97 -12.40
N THR A 40 -15.51 4.50 -11.85
CA THR A 40 -14.21 4.60 -12.53
C THR A 40 -13.38 3.33 -12.41
N GLY A 41 -13.92 2.25 -11.81
CA GLY A 41 -13.25 0.95 -11.75
C GLY A 41 -12.33 0.75 -10.54
N THR A 42 -12.31 1.67 -9.56
CA THR A 42 -11.45 1.52 -8.38
C THR A 42 -11.85 0.28 -7.59
N ASN A 43 -10.87 -0.57 -7.29
CA ASN A 43 -11.02 -1.78 -6.50
C ASN A 43 -9.83 -1.93 -5.53
N LEU A 44 -9.97 -2.79 -4.53
CA LEU A 44 -8.99 -2.92 -3.45
C LEU A 44 -7.63 -3.43 -3.97
N LEU A 45 -7.62 -4.40 -4.89
CA LEU A 45 -6.38 -4.86 -5.53
C LEU A 45 -5.69 -3.74 -6.31
N GLY A 46 -6.48 -2.90 -6.98
CA GLY A 46 -6.01 -1.75 -7.74
C GLY A 46 -5.29 -0.74 -6.86
N LEU A 47 -5.77 -0.51 -5.64
CA LEU A 47 -5.09 0.35 -4.66
C LEU A 47 -3.72 -0.21 -4.27
N VAL A 48 -3.61 -1.51 -4.03
CA VAL A 48 -2.30 -2.17 -3.75
C VAL A 48 -1.36 -1.99 -4.93
N LYS A 49 -1.83 -2.28 -6.16
CA LYS A 49 -1.00 -2.12 -7.36
C LYS A 49 -0.53 -0.68 -7.55
N HIS A 50 -1.42 0.29 -7.33
CA HIS A 50 -1.08 1.70 -7.46
C HIS A 50 0.02 2.11 -6.47
N VAL A 51 -0.15 1.80 -5.18
CA VAL A 51 0.84 2.17 -4.14
C VAL A 51 2.19 1.51 -4.41
N ALA A 52 2.21 0.22 -4.76
CA ALA A 52 3.45 -0.49 -5.09
C ALA A 52 4.16 0.13 -6.31
N GLY A 53 3.39 0.53 -7.34
CA GLY A 53 3.93 1.21 -8.52
C GLY A 53 4.51 2.59 -8.20
N ILE A 54 3.86 3.35 -7.32
CA ILE A 54 4.36 4.65 -6.86
C ILE A 54 5.65 4.47 -6.06
N GLU A 55 5.71 3.56 -5.10
CA GLU A 55 6.93 3.30 -4.33
C GLU A 55 8.10 2.89 -5.23
N LEU A 56 7.86 2.01 -6.20
CA LEU A 56 8.86 1.63 -7.19
C LEU A 56 9.33 2.83 -8.01
N GLY A 57 8.42 3.68 -8.48
CA GLY A 57 8.76 4.86 -9.28
C GLY A 57 9.55 5.94 -8.53
N TYR A 58 9.36 6.08 -7.21
CA TYR A 58 10.09 7.06 -6.41
C TYR A 58 11.40 6.53 -5.81
N LEU A 59 11.48 5.22 -5.51
CA LEU A 59 12.53 4.65 -4.67
C LEU A 59 13.25 3.43 -5.29
N GLY A 60 12.88 3.04 -6.51
CA GLY A 60 13.37 1.83 -7.17
C GLY A 60 14.68 1.98 -7.95
N ASP A 61 15.20 3.20 -8.07
CA ASP A 61 16.50 3.51 -8.70
C ASP A 61 17.65 3.51 -7.69
#